data_AF-A0A1C5F424-F1
#
_entry.id   AF-A0A1C5F424-F1
#
_cell.length_a   1.000
_cell.length_b   1.000
_cell.length_c   1.000
_cell.angle_alpha   90.00
_cell.angle_beta   90.00
_cell.angle_gamma   90.00
#
_symmetry.space_group_name_H-M   'P 1'
#
loop_
_entity.id
_entity.type
_entity.pdbx_description
1 polymer ?
#
loop_
_entity_poly.entity_id
_entity_poly.type
_entity_poly.pdbx_seq_one_letter_code
_entity_poly.pdbx_strand_id
1 'polypeptide(L)'
;MVFRPDRWPGCAGREWGRLLPKDADKSKVDLVRSRPDAIEHVDHDKRLWRRFYPPTGREGLVPVAFVFADTTAAKVANAVKVLEGTGRRYWAPRRYDSLYEKAVTALDYRQAVPVVTTTLEKLQEHGADAAVWRRLGRDGEQTLTAALDNPDGHALYRAQEARAEARDKQRRAAEREARRPVCSRCGRKFSDERWEEITVHRTAVRAGEKSVCGPCRADDVAREETGAEAARLQAAAPPEPQDGPAAGSRRLPGPSSARSRG
;
A
#
# COMPACT_ATOMS: atom_id res chain seq x y z
N MET A 1 -28.88 31.95 7.90
CA MET A 1 -30.20 31.45 7.48
C MET A 1 -30.86 30.82 8.69
N VAL A 2 -31.91 31.43 9.24
CA VAL A 2 -32.62 30.91 10.42
C VAL A 2 -33.59 29.83 9.96
N PHE A 3 -33.32 28.57 10.29
CA PHE A 3 -34.20 27.44 9.98
C PHE A 3 -35.26 27.29 11.07
N ARG A 4 -36.55 27.34 10.70
CA ARG A 4 -37.68 27.05 11.60
C ARG A 4 -37.78 25.52 11.82
N PRO A 5 -37.78 25.04 13.08
CA PRO A 5 -37.71 23.61 13.40
C PRO A 5 -38.97 22.81 13.02
N ASP A 6 -40.10 23.47 12.83
CA ASP A 6 -41.41 22.84 12.61
C ASP A 6 -41.60 22.28 11.18
N ARG A 7 -40.61 22.52 10.31
CA ARG A 7 -40.69 22.17 8.87
C ARG A 7 -39.43 21.46 8.39
N TRP A 8 -38.95 20.50 9.17
CA TRP A 8 -37.87 19.62 8.72
C TRP A 8 -38.43 18.50 7.83
N PRO A 9 -38.13 18.47 6.52
CA PRO A 9 -38.21 17.22 5.77
C PRO A 9 -36.97 16.41 6.17
N GLY A 10 -37.17 15.29 6.86
CA GLY A 10 -36.14 14.37 7.39
C GLY A 10 -35.00 13.95 6.45
N CYS A 11 -35.02 14.34 5.18
CA CYS A 11 -34.16 13.85 4.11
C CYS A 11 -33.26 14.92 3.44
N ALA A 12 -33.61 16.22 3.51
CA ALA A 12 -33.05 17.21 2.57
C ALA A 12 -31.57 17.59 2.81
N GLY A 13 -31.08 17.65 4.05
CA GLY A 13 -29.70 18.10 4.32
C GLY A 13 -28.61 17.16 3.78
N ARG A 14 -28.83 15.84 3.88
CA ARG A 14 -27.89 14.84 3.35
C ARG A 14 -28.06 14.65 1.84
N GLU A 15 -29.28 14.68 1.34
CA GLU A 15 -29.57 14.56 -0.09
C GLU A 15 -29.03 15.76 -0.88
N TRP A 16 -29.21 16.99 -0.38
CA TRP A 16 -28.61 18.18 -0.98
C TRP A 16 -27.08 18.12 -0.95
N GLY A 17 -26.51 17.67 0.18
CA GLY A 17 -25.08 17.40 0.32
C GLY A 17 -24.54 16.29 -0.60
N ARG A 18 -25.42 15.56 -1.31
CA ARG A 18 -25.12 14.46 -2.25
C ARG A 18 -25.44 14.81 -3.71
N LEU A 19 -25.93 16.01 -4.00
CA LEU A 19 -26.22 16.42 -5.38
C LEU A 19 -24.93 16.68 -6.15
N LEU A 20 -24.90 16.26 -7.41
CA LEU A 20 -23.88 16.63 -8.38
C LEU A 20 -24.33 17.87 -9.19
N PRO A 21 -23.39 18.71 -9.63
CA PRO A 21 -23.67 19.76 -10.61
C PRO A 21 -24.27 19.19 -11.91
N LYS A 22 -25.06 20.00 -12.62
CA LYS A 22 -25.67 19.59 -13.91
C LYS A 22 -24.64 19.23 -14.98
N ASP A 23 -23.46 19.81 -14.88
CA ASP A 23 -22.29 19.65 -15.75
C ASP A 23 -21.25 18.68 -15.14
N ALA A 24 -21.61 17.91 -14.11
CA ALA A 24 -20.76 16.84 -13.63
C ALA A 24 -20.52 15.78 -14.72
N ASP A 25 -19.37 15.12 -14.65
CA ASP A 25 -19.00 14.06 -15.57
C ASP A 25 -20.11 13.00 -15.70
N LYS A 26 -20.54 12.72 -16.95
CA LYS A 26 -21.68 11.84 -17.24
C LYS A 26 -21.50 10.45 -16.64
N SER A 27 -20.29 9.89 -16.66
CA SER A 27 -20.02 8.57 -16.08
C SER A 27 -20.27 8.54 -14.57
N LYS A 28 -19.99 9.64 -13.86
CA LYS A 28 -20.27 9.77 -12.43
C LYS A 28 -21.74 10.00 -12.14
N VAL A 29 -22.42 10.78 -12.98
CA VAL A 29 -23.88 10.98 -12.86
C VAL A 29 -24.61 9.67 -13.07
N ASP A 30 -24.25 8.91 -14.10
CA ASP A 30 -24.85 7.60 -14.40
C ASP A 30 -24.52 6.57 -13.30
N LEU A 31 -23.31 6.59 -12.76
CA LEU A 31 -22.91 5.76 -11.62
C LEU A 31 -23.73 6.08 -10.37
N VAL A 32 -23.88 7.36 -10.00
CA VAL A 32 -24.67 7.75 -8.82
C VAL A 32 -26.16 7.47 -9.03
N ARG A 33 -26.67 7.59 -10.25
CA ARG A 33 -28.07 7.28 -10.57
C ARG A 33 -28.37 5.78 -10.48
N SER A 34 -27.45 4.93 -10.94
CA SER A 34 -27.59 3.47 -10.86
C SER A 34 -27.26 2.92 -9.47
N ARG A 35 -26.37 3.61 -8.75
CA ARG A 35 -25.89 3.24 -7.40
C ARG A 35 -25.86 4.48 -6.50
N PRO A 36 -26.97 4.80 -5.81
CA PRO A 36 -27.04 5.98 -4.95
C PRO A 36 -26.00 6.03 -3.82
N ASP A 37 -25.43 4.89 -3.42
CA ASP A 37 -24.31 4.75 -2.49
C ASP A 37 -22.98 5.27 -3.08
N ALA A 38 -22.81 5.22 -4.41
CA ALA A 38 -21.57 5.62 -5.07
C ALA A 38 -21.21 7.09 -4.85
N ILE A 39 -22.19 7.95 -4.53
CA ILE A 39 -21.95 9.34 -4.18
C ILE A 39 -21.02 9.50 -2.97
N GLU A 40 -20.98 8.50 -2.08
CA GLU A 40 -20.13 8.50 -0.88
C GLU A 40 -18.63 8.45 -1.23
N HIS A 41 -18.29 7.97 -2.43
CA HIS A 41 -16.94 7.90 -2.97
C HIS A 41 -16.60 9.06 -3.92
N VAL A 42 -17.56 9.94 -4.21
CA VAL A 42 -17.31 11.14 -5.02
C VAL A 42 -16.73 12.25 -4.15
N ASP A 43 -15.58 12.79 -4.58
CA ASP A 43 -14.92 13.92 -3.95
C ASP A 43 -15.89 15.08 -3.70
N HIS A 44 -15.73 15.71 -2.54
CA HIS A 44 -16.62 16.80 -2.12
C HIS A 44 -16.57 18.00 -3.06
N ASP A 45 -15.41 18.29 -3.64
CA ASP A 45 -15.22 19.38 -4.58
C ASP A 45 -16.05 19.23 -5.86
N LYS A 46 -16.55 18.01 -6.12
CA LYS A 46 -17.40 17.69 -7.26
C LYS A 46 -18.89 17.77 -6.91
N ARG A 47 -19.26 18.22 -5.71
CA ARG A 47 -20.65 18.29 -5.24
C ARG A 47 -21.25 19.68 -5.44
N LEU A 48 -22.55 19.74 -5.69
CA LEU A 48 -23.27 20.96 -6.05
C LEU A 48 -23.14 22.06 -4.99
N TRP A 49 -23.14 21.69 -3.70
CA TRP A 49 -23.06 22.65 -2.61
C TRP A 49 -21.75 23.45 -2.57
N ARG A 50 -20.65 22.90 -3.13
CA ARG A 50 -19.36 23.61 -3.24
C ARG A 50 -19.40 24.81 -4.20
N ARG A 51 -20.46 24.93 -5.03
CA ARG A 51 -20.69 26.15 -5.83
C ARG A 51 -21.19 27.34 -4.99
N PHE A 52 -21.83 27.05 -3.87
CA PHE A 52 -22.45 28.06 -3.03
C PHE A 52 -21.61 28.40 -1.80
N TYR A 53 -20.72 27.49 -1.39
CA TYR A 53 -19.89 27.66 -0.20
C TYR A 53 -18.40 27.54 -0.54
N PRO A 54 -17.57 28.54 -0.17
CA PRO A 54 -16.13 28.49 -0.37
C PRO A 54 -15.49 27.25 0.27
N PRO A 55 -14.37 26.75 -0.28
CA PRO A 55 -13.62 25.68 0.34
C PRO A 55 -13.06 26.15 1.68
N THR A 56 -13.48 25.48 2.76
CA THR A 56 -13.00 25.74 4.13
C THR A 56 -11.75 24.95 4.49
N GLY A 57 -11.31 24.03 3.62
CA GLY A 57 -10.26 23.04 3.93
C GLY A 57 -10.67 21.99 4.98
N ARG A 58 -11.87 22.10 5.56
CA ARG A 58 -12.37 21.16 6.58
C ARG A 58 -13.06 19.97 5.93
N GLU A 59 -12.89 18.81 6.56
CA GLU A 59 -13.61 17.59 6.21
C GLU A 59 -15.10 17.65 6.58
N GLY A 60 -15.90 16.90 5.81
CA GLY A 60 -17.32 16.72 6.06
C GLY A 60 -18.21 17.57 5.16
N LEU A 61 -19.52 17.34 5.30
CA LEU A 61 -20.53 18.06 4.55
C LEU A 61 -20.73 19.47 5.12
N VAL A 62 -21.59 20.27 4.47
CA VAL A 62 -21.90 21.63 4.93
C VAL A 62 -22.33 21.62 6.39
N PRO A 63 -21.69 22.41 7.28
CA PRO A 63 -22.03 22.46 8.68
C PRO A 63 -23.42 23.07 8.91
N VAL A 64 -24.12 22.59 9.93
CA VAL A 64 -25.43 23.06 10.35
C VAL A 64 -25.37 23.52 11.80
N ALA A 65 -25.87 24.72 12.05
CA ALA A 65 -25.97 25.29 13.38
C ALA A 65 -27.45 25.36 13.82
N PHE A 66 -27.76 24.83 14.99
CA PHE A 66 -29.03 25.05 15.68
C PHE A 66 -28.80 26.07 16.81
N VAL A 67 -29.44 27.23 16.67
CA VAL A 67 -29.42 28.29 17.69
C VAL A 67 -30.82 28.33 18.31
N PHE A 68 -30.90 27.97 19.58
CA PHE A 68 -32.16 28.00 20.33
C PHE A 68 -32.37 29.38 20.93
N ALA A 69 -33.57 29.94 20.80
CA ALA A 69 -33.93 31.25 21.35
C ALA A 69 -35.23 31.13 22.16
N ASP A 70 -35.39 31.97 23.18
CA ASP A 70 -36.62 32.14 23.96
C ASP A 70 -37.17 30.80 24.51
N THR A 71 -36.28 29.96 25.02
CA THR A 71 -36.63 28.60 25.45
C THR A 71 -35.95 28.20 26.74
N THR A 72 -36.51 27.20 27.42
CA THR A 72 -35.95 26.71 28.68
C THR A 72 -34.81 25.73 28.44
N ALA A 73 -33.86 25.66 29.38
CA ALA A 73 -32.76 24.70 29.33
C ALA A 73 -33.24 23.25 29.14
N ALA A 74 -34.38 22.89 29.75
CA ALA A 74 -34.99 21.57 29.59
C ALA A 74 -35.48 21.29 28.15
N LYS A 75 -36.07 22.28 27.49
CA LYS A 75 -36.49 22.15 26.08
C LYS A 75 -35.29 22.04 25.15
N VAL A 76 -34.23 22.81 25.39
CA VAL A 76 -32.96 22.69 24.65
C VAL A 76 -32.38 21.30 24.82
N ALA A 77 -32.26 20.82 26.07
CA ALA A 77 -31.72 19.50 26.36
C ALA A 77 -32.52 18.38 25.67
N ASN A 78 -33.85 18.47 25.68
CA ASN A 78 -34.71 17.51 24.97
C ASN A 78 -34.51 17.56 23.45
N ALA A 79 -34.45 18.76 22.85
CA ALA A 79 -34.21 18.91 21.42
C ALA A 79 -32.83 18.36 21.01
N VAL A 80 -31.79 18.66 21.79
CA VAL A 80 -30.44 18.12 21.58
C VAL A 80 -30.44 16.60 21.68
N LYS A 81 -31.11 16.03 22.69
CA LYS A 81 -31.24 14.57 22.85
C LYS A 81 -31.90 13.91 21.64
N VAL A 82 -32.93 14.54 21.05
CA VAL A 82 -33.59 14.06 19.82
C VAL A 82 -32.64 14.14 18.63
N LEU A 83 -31.89 15.24 18.48
CA LEU A 83 -30.89 15.39 17.41
C LEU A 83 -29.75 14.38 17.54
N GLU A 84 -29.30 14.09 18.76
CA GLU A 84 -28.29 13.07 19.04
C GLU A 84 -28.80 11.67 18.71
N GLY A 85 -30.02 11.32 19.13
CA GLY A 85 -30.60 10.00 18.87
C GLY A 85 -30.94 9.77 17.39
N THR A 86 -31.87 10.55 16.86
CA THR A 86 -32.43 10.35 15.51
C THR A 86 -31.47 10.81 14.42
N GLY A 87 -30.68 11.83 14.71
CA GLY A 87 -29.73 12.42 13.76
C GLY A 87 -28.43 11.63 13.61
N ARG A 88 -28.15 10.64 14.48
CA ARG A 88 -26.84 9.98 14.58
C ARG A 88 -26.27 9.52 13.24
N ARG A 89 -27.10 8.92 12.39
CA ARG A 89 -26.68 8.42 11.06
C ARG A 89 -26.09 9.50 10.14
N TYR A 90 -26.39 10.77 10.39
CA TYR A 90 -26.00 11.90 9.56
C TYR A 90 -24.73 12.59 10.02
N TRP A 91 -24.52 12.72 11.34
CA TRP A 91 -23.42 13.48 11.92
C TRP A 91 -22.32 12.58 12.52
N ALA A 92 -22.63 11.32 12.83
CA ALA A 92 -21.65 10.42 13.40
C ALA A 92 -20.60 10.03 12.34
N PRO A 93 -19.32 10.00 12.71
CA PRO A 93 -18.28 9.52 11.81
C PRO A 93 -18.39 8.02 11.56
N ARG A 94 -17.71 7.56 10.52
CA ARG A 94 -17.51 6.14 10.21
C ARG A 94 -16.09 5.72 10.59
N ARG A 95 -15.85 4.41 10.62
CA ARG A 95 -14.48 3.88 10.61
C ARG A 95 -13.94 3.95 9.18
N TYR A 96 -12.64 4.23 9.04
CA TYR A 96 -11.95 4.02 7.78
C TYR A 96 -11.88 2.52 7.46
N ASP A 97 -12.02 2.20 6.19
CA ASP A 97 -11.65 0.89 5.64
C ASP A 97 -10.16 0.94 5.32
N SER A 98 -9.36 0.23 6.12
CA SER A 98 -7.89 0.32 6.13
C SER A 98 -7.30 -1.07 6.30
N LEU A 99 -6.19 -1.34 5.60
CA LEU A 99 -5.43 -2.58 5.78
C LEU A 99 -4.76 -2.68 7.17
N TYR A 100 -4.74 -1.56 7.92
CA TYR A 100 -4.16 -1.45 9.25
C TYR A 100 -5.21 -1.04 10.30
N GLU A 101 -6.42 -1.64 10.27
CA GLU A 101 -7.54 -1.30 11.16
C GLU A 101 -7.16 -1.17 12.65
N LYS A 102 -6.23 -2.01 13.14
CA LYS A 102 -5.78 -1.97 14.55
C LYS A 102 -4.85 -0.80 14.87
N ALA A 103 -4.17 -0.24 13.87
CA ALA A 103 -3.24 0.87 14.02
C ALA A 103 -3.90 2.23 13.71
N VAL A 104 -5.08 2.22 13.07
CA VAL A 104 -5.82 3.42 12.69
C VAL A 104 -6.93 3.68 13.71
N THR A 105 -6.80 4.78 14.45
CA THR A 105 -7.82 5.28 15.37
C THR A 105 -8.64 6.43 14.77
N ALA A 106 -8.18 6.98 13.64
CA ALA A 106 -8.86 8.07 12.95
C ALA A 106 -10.28 7.68 12.50
N LEU A 107 -11.13 8.69 12.39
CA LEU A 107 -12.54 8.59 12.07
C LEU A 107 -12.84 9.30 10.75
N ASP A 108 -13.69 8.68 9.93
CA ASP A 108 -14.07 9.21 8.62
C ASP A 108 -15.28 10.13 8.75
N TYR A 109 -15.01 11.44 8.72
CA TYR A 109 -16.02 12.50 8.74
C TYR A 109 -16.48 12.93 7.35
N ARG A 110 -15.93 12.37 6.25
CA ARG A 110 -16.24 12.83 4.89
C ARG A 110 -17.73 12.73 4.56
N GLN A 111 -18.49 11.82 5.15
CA GLN A 111 -19.95 11.77 4.93
C GLN A 111 -20.78 12.26 6.13
N ALA A 112 -20.12 12.84 7.13
CA ALA A 112 -20.75 13.40 8.31
C ALA A 112 -21.11 14.87 8.07
N VAL A 113 -22.30 15.26 8.52
CA VAL A 113 -22.71 16.66 8.65
C VAL A 113 -22.21 17.17 10.01
N PRO A 114 -21.35 18.20 10.07
CA PRO A 114 -21.04 18.86 11.33
C PRO A 114 -22.30 19.54 11.88
N VAL A 115 -22.80 19.07 13.02
CA VAL A 115 -23.97 19.67 13.69
C VAL A 115 -23.52 20.31 14.99
N VAL A 116 -23.63 21.64 15.06
CA VAL A 116 -23.32 22.42 16.26
C VAL A 116 -24.59 23.03 16.83
N THR A 117 -24.64 23.16 18.15
CA THR A 117 -25.78 23.68 18.88
C THR A 117 -25.32 24.77 19.86
N THR A 118 -26.13 25.79 20.05
CA THR A 118 -25.92 26.85 21.05
C THR A 118 -27.25 27.54 21.35
N THR A 119 -27.25 28.53 22.24
CA THR A 119 -28.43 29.37 22.51
C THR A 119 -28.16 30.83 22.16
N LEU A 120 -29.22 31.57 21.83
CA LEU A 120 -29.11 32.97 21.46
C LEU A 120 -28.59 33.81 22.61
N GLU A 121 -28.97 33.49 23.84
CA GLU A 121 -28.56 34.18 25.05
C GLU A 121 -27.04 34.06 25.24
N LYS A 122 -26.48 32.85 25.05
CA LYS A 122 -25.02 32.65 25.08
C LYS A 122 -24.28 33.42 24.00
N LEU A 123 -24.84 33.49 22.79
CA LEU A 123 -24.26 34.26 21.70
C LEU A 123 -24.31 35.77 21.96
N GLN A 124 -25.37 36.27 22.59
CA GLN A 124 -25.50 37.68 22.95
C GLN A 124 -24.55 38.06 24.10
N GLU A 125 -24.38 37.17 25.08
CA GLU A 125 -23.55 37.42 26.26
C GLU A 125 -22.05 37.31 25.96
N HIS A 126 -21.64 36.30 25.21
CA HIS A 126 -20.22 35.97 25.03
C HIS A 126 -19.72 36.17 23.59
N GLY A 127 -20.61 36.38 22.62
CA GLY A 127 -20.27 36.45 21.21
C GLY A 127 -20.07 35.07 20.55
N ALA A 128 -20.02 35.07 19.21
CA ALA A 128 -19.92 33.83 18.43
C ALA A 128 -18.53 33.17 18.47
N ASP A 129 -17.49 33.92 18.82
CA ASP A 129 -16.10 33.42 18.89
C ASP A 129 -15.80 32.73 20.23
N ALA A 130 -16.67 32.89 21.23
CA ALA A 130 -16.53 32.26 22.53
C ALA A 130 -16.77 30.74 22.48
N ALA A 131 -16.37 30.06 23.55
CA ALA A 131 -16.59 28.62 23.74
C ALA A 131 -18.03 28.30 24.14
N VAL A 132 -18.98 28.63 23.26
CA VAL A 132 -20.44 28.48 23.49
C VAL A 132 -21.10 27.46 22.56
N TRP A 133 -20.31 26.80 21.70
CA TRP A 133 -20.80 25.86 20.70
C TRP A 133 -20.61 24.43 21.15
N ARG A 134 -21.68 23.63 21.16
CA ARG A 134 -21.61 22.20 21.41
C ARG A 134 -21.74 21.42 20.11
N ARG A 135 -20.72 20.64 19.74
CA ARG A 135 -20.73 19.73 18.58
C ARG A 135 -21.38 18.40 18.96
N LEU A 136 -22.39 17.95 18.21
CA LEU A 136 -22.98 16.64 18.45
C LEU A 136 -21.95 15.53 18.25
N GLY A 137 -21.95 14.55 19.17
CA GLY A 137 -20.95 13.48 19.22
C GLY A 137 -19.64 13.86 19.90
N ARG A 138 -19.55 15.06 20.48
CA ARG A 138 -18.44 15.49 21.34
C ARG A 138 -18.97 16.07 22.63
N ASP A 139 -18.14 15.98 23.66
CA ASP A 139 -18.44 16.53 24.96
C ASP A 139 -17.98 17.98 25.07
N GLY A 140 -18.68 18.73 25.93
CA GLY A 140 -18.33 20.10 26.27
C GLY A 140 -18.66 21.15 25.21
N GLU A 141 -18.55 22.40 25.64
CA GLU A 141 -18.66 23.58 24.77
C GLU A 141 -17.29 23.96 24.23
N GLN A 142 -17.27 24.44 23.00
CA GLN A 142 -16.08 24.67 22.18
C GLN A 142 -16.26 25.99 21.43
N THR A 143 -15.15 26.56 20.93
CA THR A 143 -15.22 27.62 19.93
C THR A 143 -15.80 27.06 18.64
N LEU A 144 -16.40 27.92 17.80
CA LEU A 144 -17.00 27.46 16.54
C LEU A 144 -15.96 26.74 15.65
N THR A 145 -14.73 27.26 15.61
CA THR A 145 -13.62 26.63 14.87
C THR A 145 -13.30 25.24 15.40
N ALA A 146 -13.07 25.09 16.71
CA ALA A 146 -12.76 23.79 17.32
C ALA A 146 -13.90 22.77 17.14
N ALA A 147 -15.16 23.24 17.25
CA ALA A 147 -16.34 22.43 17.04
C ALA A 147 -16.45 21.90 15.60
N LEU A 148 -15.95 22.65 14.61
CA LEU A 148 -15.99 22.29 13.20
C LEU A 148 -14.77 21.49 12.74
N ASP A 149 -13.64 21.61 13.43
CA ASP A 149 -12.41 20.87 13.09
C ASP A 149 -12.52 19.39 13.48
N ASN A 150 -11.82 18.52 12.73
CA ASN A 150 -11.77 17.08 12.96
C ASN A 150 -10.31 16.65 13.19
N PRO A 151 -9.75 16.84 14.40
CA PRO A 151 -8.37 16.48 14.70
C PRO A 151 -8.11 14.96 14.61
N ASP A 152 -9.16 14.17 14.81
CA ASP A 152 -9.22 12.73 14.64
C ASP A 152 -9.62 12.30 13.21
N GLY A 153 -9.66 13.23 12.25
CA GLY A 153 -10.10 13.02 10.87
C GLY A 153 -9.04 12.45 9.90
N HIS A 154 -9.20 12.78 8.62
CA HIS A 154 -8.37 12.31 7.50
C HIS A 154 -6.89 12.66 7.63
N ALA A 155 -6.56 13.84 8.18
CA ALA A 155 -5.17 14.20 8.41
C ALA A 155 -4.47 13.20 9.35
N LEU A 156 -5.13 12.82 10.46
CA LEU A 156 -4.64 11.80 11.37
C LEU A 156 -4.59 10.42 10.69
N TYR A 157 -5.64 10.08 9.92
CA TYR A 157 -5.69 8.84 9.15
C TYR A 157 -4.45 8.67 8.26
N ARG A 158 -4.13 9.68 7.44
CA ARG A 158 -2.97 9.65 6.53
C ARG A 158 -1.65 9.47 7.28
N ALA A 159 -1.50 10.14 8.43
CA ALA A 159 -0.31 9.99 9.27
C ALA A 159 -0.19 8.59 9.88
N GLN A 160 -1.30 8.01 10.35
CA GLN A 160 -1.32 6.66 10.94
C GLN A 160 -1.08 5.57 9.89
N GLU A 161 -1.73 5.66 8.74
CA GLU A 161 -1.51 4.77 7.58
C GLU A 161 -0.03 4.76 7.16
N ALA A 162 0.55 5.94 6.93
CA ALA A 162 1.95 6.05 6.50
C ALA A 162 2.91 5.44 7.54
N ARG A 163 2.64 5.59 8.83
CA ARG A 163 3.44 4.96 9.90
C ARG A 163 3.26 3.45 9.92
N ALA A 164 2.04 2.95 9.74
CA ALA A 164 1.75 1.53 9.72
C ALA A 164 2.41 0.85 8.49
N GLU A 165 2.28 1.47 7.31
CA GLU A 165 2.92 1.02 6.08
C GLU A 165 4.45 1.03 6.19
N ALA A 166 5.04 2.09 6.75
CA ALA A 166 6.48 2.15 6.97
C ALA A 166 6.97 1.01 7.89
N ARG A 167 6.25 0.72 8.98
CA ARG A 167 6.56 -0.40 9.88
C ARG A 167 6.40 -1.75 9.19
N ASP A 168 5.37 -1.89 8.37
CA ASP A 168 5.10 -3.09 7.59
C ASP A 168 6.21 -3.36 6.56
N LYS A 169 6.63 -2.31 5.84
CA LYS A 169 7.76 -2.35 4.91
C LYS A 169 9.07 -2.69 5.62
N GLN A 170 9.33 -2.10 6.78
CA GLN A 170 10.51 -2.41 7.60
C GLN A 170 10.50 -3.88 8.04
N ARG A 171 9.36 -4.38 8.52
CA ARG A 171 9.22 -5.78 8.94
C ARG A 171 9.46 -6.73 7.77
N ARG A 172 8.83 -6.49 6.61
CA ARG A 172 9.05 -7.29 5.39
C ARG A 172 10.50 -7.25 4.92
N ALA A 173 11.16 -6.08 5.01
CA ALA A 173 12.57 -5.96 4.65
C ALA A 173 13.47 -6.77 5.60
N ALA A 174 13.21 -6.71 6.91
CA ALA A 174 13.93 -7.50 7.91
C ALA A 174 13.68 -9.01 7.75
N GLU A 175 12.43 -9.41 7.52
CA GLU A 175 12.06 -10.82 7.25
C GLU A 175 12.69 -11.33 5.95
N ARG A 176 12.69 -10.50 4.90
CA ARG A 176 13.42 -10.78 3.66
C ARG A 176 14.87 -11.02 4.03
N GLU A 177 15.57 -10.02 4.61
CA GLU A 177 17.00 -10.09 4.95
C GLU A 177 17.37 -11.29 5.84
N ALA A 178 16.51 -11.68 6.79
CA ALA A 178 16.68 -12.88 7.60
C ALA A 178 16.65 -14.17 6.77
N ARG A 179 15.92 -14.18 5.65
CA ARG A 179 15.84 -15.28 4.68
C ARG A 179 16.89 -15.18 3.57
N ARG A 180 17.83 -14.24 3.63
CA ARG A 180 18.86 -14.07 2.60
C ARG A 180 19.70 -15.35 2.48
N PRO A 181 19.74 -15.99 1.30
CA PRO A 181 20.54 -17.19 1.10
C PRO A 181 22.03 -16.93 1.31
N VAL A 182 22.72 -17.98 1.76
CA VAL A 182 24.16 -18.02 1.93
C VAL A 182 24.78 -18.92 0.87
N CYS A 183 25.97 -18.54 0.41
CA CYS A 183 26.75 -19.34 -0.53
C CYS A 183 27.22 -20.62 0.13
N SER A 184 26.89 -21.76 -0.48
CA SER A 184 27.36 -23.08 -0.03
C SER A 184 28.89 -23.21 -0.07
N ARG A 185 29.57 -22.45 -0.93
CA ARG A 185 31.02 -22.54 -1.13
C ARG A 185 31.84 -21.59 -0.25
N CYS A 186 31.44 -20.33 -0.14
CA CYS A 186 32.20 -19.31 0.61
C CYS A 186 31.51 -18.79 1.87
N GLY A 187 30.31 -19.29 2.19
CA GLY A 187 29.54 -18.92 3.39
C GLY A 187 28.98 -17.50 3.40
N ARG A 188 29.33 -16.64 2.43
CA ARG A 188 28.85 -15.26 2.36
C ARG A 188 27.38 -15.22 1.94
N LYS A 189 26.63 -14.28 2.54
CA LYS A 189 25.27 -13.97 2.09
C LYS A 189 25.29 -13.48 0.64
N PHE A 190 24.24 -13.77 -0.11
CA PHE A 190 24.09 -13.33 -1.50
C PHE A 190 23.95 -11.81 -1.60
N SER A 191 24.48 -11.21 -2.67
CA SER A 191 24.15 -9.82 -3.01
C SER A 191 22.66 -9.67 -3.33
N ASP A 192 22.13 -8.44 -3.30
CA ASP A 192 20.74 -8.19 -3.68
C ASP A 192 20.45 -8.62 -5.12
N GLU A 193 21.34 -8.29 -6.06
CA GLU A 193 21.22 -8.68 -7.46
C GLU A 193 21.17 -10.20 -7.64
N ARG A 194 22.10 -10.93 -7.00
CA ARG A 194 22.13 -12.39 -7.07
C ARG A 194 20.89 -13.01 -6.45
N TRP A 195 20.44 -12.45 -5.34
CA TRP A 195 19.25 -12.94 -4.66
C TRP A 195 17.98 -12.66 -5.45
N GLU A 196 17.88 -11.51 -6.12
CA GLU A 196 16.79 -11.18 -7.03
C GLU A 196 16.78 -12.14 -8.24
N GLU A 197 17.92 -12.38 -8.87
CA GLU A 197 18.09 -13.31 -9.99
C GLU A 197 17.52 -14.71 -9.65
N ILE A 198 17.91 -15.29 -8.51
CA ILE A 198 17.44 -16.63 -8.12
C ILE A 198 15.98 -16.66 -7.63
N THR A 199 15.43 -15.51 -7.21
CA THR A 199 14.05 -15.41 -6.71
C THR A 199 13.08 -15.23 -7.88
N VAL A 200 13.43 -14.38 -8.84
CA VAL A 200 12.61 -14.06 -10.02
C VAL A 200 12.68 -15.21 -11.04
N HIS A 201 13.87 -15.78 -11.28
CA HIS A 201 14.07 -16.84 -12.27
C HIS A 201 14.08 -18.24 -11.64
N ARG A 202 13.20 -18.46 -10.66
CA ARG A 202 13.17 -19.67 -9.83
C ARG A 202 13.02 -20.98 -10.62
N THR A 203 12.49 -20.93 -11.84
CA THR A 203 12.35 -22.07 -12.75
C THR A 203 13.42 -22.15 -13.84
N ALA A 204 14.03 -21.03 -14.24
CA ALA A 204 14.98 -20.98 -15.35
C ALA A 204 16.43 -21.27 -14.93
N VAL A 205 16.79 -21.02 -13.66
CA VAL A 205 18.13 -21.29 -13.14
C VAL A 205 18.25 -22.76 -12.71
N ARG A 206 19.33 -23.45 -13.09
CA ARG A 206 19.58 -24.85 -12.67
C ARG A 206 19.77 -24.95 -11.15
N ALA A 207 19.47 -26.10 -10.56
CA ALA A 207 19.49 -26.27 -9.10
C ALA A 207 20.86 -25.96 -8.46
N GLY A 208 21.98 -26.40 -9.07
CA GLY A 208 23.33 -26.09 -8.60
C GLY A 208 23.65 -24.59 -8.63
N GLU A 209 23.19 -23.92 -9.69
CA GLU A 209 23.34 -22.49 -9.89
C GLU A 209 22.53 -21.63 -8.91
N LYS A 210 21.63 -22.21 -8.10
CA LYS A 210 20.91 -21.46 -7.04
C LYS A 210 21.67 -21.41 -5.72
N SER A 211 22.70 -22.26 -5.55
CA SER A 211 23.38 -22.47 -4.26
C SER A 211 24.67 -21.65 -4.06
N VAL A 212 25.22 -21.09 -5.15
CA VAL A 212 26.48 -20.33 -5.13
C VAL A 212 26.27 -18.84 -5.42
N CYS A 213 27.10 -17.99 -4.82
CA CYS A 213 27.08 -16.55 -5.08
C CYS A 213 27.65 -16.22 -6.48
N GLY A 214 27.40 -15.00 -6.97
CA GLY A 214 27.83 -14.54 -8.30
C GLY A 214 29.33 -14.77 -8.59
N PRO A 215 30.25 -14.37 -7.69
CA PRO A 215 31.68 -14.63 -7.87
C PRO A 215 32.02 -16.13 -7.97
N CYS A 216 31.50 -16.96 -7.06
CA CYS A 216 31.75 -18.40 -7.11
C CYS A 216 31.20 -19.04 -8.39
N ARG A 217 30.06 -18.55 -8.91
CA ARG A 217 29.51 -18.99 -10.20
C ARG A 217 30.43 -18.60 -11.36
N ALA A 218 30.92 -17.36 -11.39
CA ALA A 218 31.85 -16.92 -12.42
C ALA A 218 33.14 -17.76 -12.42
N ASP A 219 33.66 -18.11 -11.23
CA ASP A 219 34.81 -19.01 -11.11
C ASP A 219 34.52 -20.42 -11.63
N ASP A 220 33.28 -20.91 -11.47
CA ASP A 220 32.88 -22.24 -11.94
C ASP A 220 32.76 -22.24 -13.47
N VAL A 221 32.14 -21.20 -14.05
CA VAL A 221 32.07 -21.02 -15.51
C VAL A 221 33.47 -20.90 -16.13
N ALA A 222 34.36 -20.10 -15.54
CA ALA A 222 35.73 -19.96 -16.03
C ALA A 222 36.51 -21.29 -15.96
N ARG A 223 36.27 -22.11 -14.93
CA ARG A 223 36.86 -23.46 -14.83
C ARG A 223 36.30 -24.42 -15.88
N GLU A 224 35.02 -24.35 -16.18
CA GLU A 224 34.41 -25.15 -17.25
C GLU A 224 34.94 -24.76 -18.63
N GLU A 225 35.05 -23.45 -18.91
CA GLU A 225 35.56 -22.93 -20.18
C GLU A 225 37.03 -23.29 -20.41
N THR A 226 37.88 -23.11 -19.40
CA THR A 226 39.30 -23.51 -19.47
C THR A 226 39.46 -25.02 -19.64
N GLY A 227 38.65 -25.83 -18.96
CA GLY A 227 38.64 -27.29 -19.15
C GLY A 227 38.17 -27.70 -20.55
N ALA A 228 37.15 -27.04 -21.09
CA ALA A 228 36.65 -27.29 -22.43
C ALA A 228 37.68 -26.88 -23.51
N GLU A 229 38.38 -25.76 -23.32
CA GLU A 229 39.47 -25.34 -24.19
C GLU A 229 40.64 -26.35 -24.16
N ALA A 230 41.04 -26.79 -22.97
CA ALA A 230 42.07 -27.83 -22.82
C ALA A 230 41.67 -29.15 -23.50
N ALA A 231 40.40 -29.56 -23.37
CA ALA A 231 39.87 -30.76 -24.02
C ALA A 231 39.86 -30.62 -25.56
N ARG A 232 39.52 -29.44 -26.09
CA ARG A 232 39.59 -29.16 -27.53
C ARG A 232 41.03 -29.22 -28.05
N LEU A 233 41.99 -28.65 -27.32
CA LEU A 233 43.40 -28.70 -27.67
C LEU A 233 43.94 -30.15 -27.65
N GLN A 234 43.54 -30.96 -26.67
CA GLN A 234 43.90 -32.38 -26.62
C GLN A 234 43.28 -33.19 -27.76
N ALA A 235 42.01 -32.92 -28.11
CA ALA A 235 41.35 -33.59 -29.23
C ALA A 235 41.92 -33.18 -30.61
N ALA A 236 42.53 -31.99 -30.70
CA ALA A 236 43.20 -31.50 -31.90
C ALA A 236 44.69 -31.92 -32.00
N ALA A 237 45.25 -32.57 -30.98
CA ALA A 237 46.60 -33.10 -31.03
C ALA A 237 46.68 -34.29 -32.00
N PRO A 238 47.63 -34.32 -32.95
CA PRO A 238 47.80 -35.45 -33.86
C PRO A 238 48.08 -36.75 -33.08
N PRO A 239 47.58 -37.92 -33.52
CA PRO A 239 47.96 -39.19 -32.91
C PRO A 239 49.48 -39.40 -33.05
N GLU A 240 50.13 -39.87 -31.99
CA GLU A 240 51.57 -40.14 -32.02
C GLU A 240 51.91 -41.12 -33.16
N PRO A 241 52.99 -40.88 -33.91
CA PRO A 241 53.40 -41.78 -34.98
C PRO A 241 53.76 -43.14 -34.38
N GLN A 242 53.06 -44.19 -34.82
CA GLN A 242 53.46 -45.57 -34.53
C GLN A 242 54.79 -45.83 -35.22
N ASP A 243 55.85 -46.01 -34.43
CA ASP A 243 57.17 -46.42 -34.91
C ASP A 243 57.06 -47.71 -35.73
N GLY A 244 57.34 -47.60 -37.03
CA GLY A 244 57.40 -48.74 -37.94
C GLY A 244 58.57 -49.67 -37.59
N PRO A 245 58.45 -51.00 -37.77
CA PRO A 245 59.51 -51.93 -37.40
C PRO A 245 60.71 -51.78 -38.33
N ALA A 246 61.86 -51.51 -37.73
CA ALA A 246 63.16 -51.40 -38.37
C ALA A 246 63.59 -52.71 -39.05
N ALA A 247 64.01 -52.61 -40.31
CA ALA A 247 64.67 -53.67 -41.05
C ALA A 247 66.18 -53.71 -40.74
N GLY A 248 66.72 -54.91 -40.48
CA GLY A 248 68.12 -55.21 -40.79
C GLY A 248 68.90 -56.02 -39.75
N SER A 249 69.02 -57.33 -39.97
CA SER A 249 70.25 -58.04 -39.60
C SER A 249 70.60 -59.09 -40.65
N ARG A 250 71.57 -58.76 -41.52
CA ARG A 250 72.29 -59.72 -42.36
C ARG A 250 73.14 -60.63 -41.47
N ARG A 251 73.06 -61.95 -41.68
CA ARG A 251 74.08 -62.93 -41.25
C ARG A 251 74.63 -63.66 -42.47
N LEU A 252 75.95 -63.78 -42.52
CA LEU A 252 76.73 -64.74 -43.32
C LEU A 252 78.00 -65.08 -42.49
N PRO A 253 78.75 -66.16 -42.77
CA PRO A 253 78.33 -67.57 -42.78
C PRO A 253 79.35 -68.55 -42.12
N GLY A 254 78.91 -69.80 -41.87
CA GLY A 254 79.74 -71.04 -41.82
C GLY A 254 80.51 -71.37 -40.51
N PRO A 255 80.97 -72.63 -40.30
CA PRO A 255 81.14 -73.70 -41.29
C PRO A 255 80.50 -75.07 -40.97
N SER A 256 80.63 -75.93 -41.99
CA SER A 256 80.14 -77.28 -42.23
C SER A 256 80.72 -78.38 -41.32
N SER A 257 79.92 -79.43 -41.05
CA SER A 257 80.25 -80.88 -41.01
C SER A 257 79.17 -81.63 -40.22
N ALA A 258 78.82 -82.90 -40.41
CA ALA A 258 78.86 -83.87 -41.50
C ALA A 258 78.11 -85.10 -40.94
N ARG A 259 77.43 -85.86 -41.83
CA ARG A 259 76.98 -87.27 -41.67
C ARG A 259 75.85 -87.53 -40.64
N SER A 260 74.90 -88.45 -40.81
CA SER A 260 74.67 -89.52 -41.80
C SER A 260 73.31 -90.21 -41.55
N ARG A 261 72.89 -91.03 -42.54
CA ARG A 261 71.86 -92.10 -42.58
C ARG A 261 70.49 -91.65 -43.09
N GLY A 262 69.95 -92.21 -44.17
CA GLY A 262 70.35 -93.36 -44.99
C GLY A 262 69.80 -93.27 -46.41
#